data_AF-F8NKL2-F1
#
_entry.id   AF-F8NKL2-F1
#
_cell.length_a   1.000
_cell.length_b   1.000
_cell.length_c   1.000
_cell.angle_alpha   90.00
_cell.angle_beta   90.00
_cell.angle_gamma   90.00
#
_symmetry.space_group_name_H-M   'P 1'
#
loop_
_entity.id
_entity.type
_entity.pdbx_description
1 polymer ?
#
loop_
_entity_poly.entity_id
_entity_poly.type
_entity_poly.pdbx_seq_one_letter_code
_entity_poly.pdbx_strand_id
1 'polypeptide(L)'
;MSFDDIPAFVSRLQTSKYVIAASLVILIINYIDTFSEEYELIWKSKWGAAKVLFLFSRYIAFAEMLLTMCLYNDAEMQYDVGIPCFLCVQLFNYLFFSSW
;
A
#
# COMPACT_ATOMS: atom_id res chain seq x y z
N MET A 1 26.70 21.33 5.35
CA MET A 1 26.79 19.87 5.54
C MET A 1 28.27 19.54 5.57
N SER A 2 28.84 19.26 6.74
CA SER A 2 30.24 18.87 6.85
C SER A 2 30.38 17.40 6.46
N PHE A 3 31.59 16.97 6.07
CA PHE A 3 31.84 15.58 5.69
C PHE A 3 31.56 14.58 6.85
N ASP A 4 31.59 15.06 8.10
CA ASP A 4 31.32 14.25 9.28
C ASP A 4 29.83 13.88 9.47
N ASP A 5 28.91 14.59 8.81
CA ASP A 5 27.46 14.36 8.91
C ASP A 5 26.96 13.22 7.98
N ILE A 6 27.75 12.85 6.97
CA ILE A 6 27.41 11.86 5.94
C ILE A 6 27.00 10.50 6.52
N PRO A 7 27.75 9.86 7.44
CA PRO A 7 27.37 8.54 7.97
C PRO A 7 26.05 8.57 8.74
N ALA A 8 25.81 9.62 9.54
CA ALA A 8 24.56 9.78 10.28
C ALA A 8 23.36 9.97 9.35
N PHE A 9 23.56 10.66 8.21
CA PHE A 9 22.54 10.82 7.19
C PHE A 9 22.19 9.50 6.51
N VAL A 10 23.19 8.71 6.10
CA VAL A 10 22.98 7.40 5.46
C VAL A 10 22.24 6.43 6.37
N SER A 11 22.56 6.37 7.66
CA SER A 11 21.84 5.51 8.62
C SER A 11 20.37 5.88 8.73
N ARG A 12 20.04 7.18 8.74
CA ARG A 12 18.64 7.65 8.77
C ARG A 12 17.87 7.23 7.53
N LEU A 13 18.50 7.32 6.36
CA LEU A 13 17.89 6.87 5.10
C LEU A 13 17.57 5.37 5.14
N GLN A 14 18.51 4.55 5.63
CA GLN A 14 18.30 3.11 5.78
C GLN A 14 17.16 2.80 6.76
N THR A 15 17.12 3.46 7.92
CA THR A 15 16.03 3.30 8.88
C THR A 15 14.67 3.60 8.26
N SER A 16 14.55 4.70 7.50
CA SER A 16 13.32 5.05 6.80
C SER A 16 12.87 3.96 5.82
N LYS A 17 13.79 3.36 5.05
CA LYS A 17 13.46 2.25 4.13
C LYS A 17 12.85 1.05 4.85
N TYR A 18 13.47 0.63 5.95
CA TYR A 18 12.98 -0.52 6.73
C TYR A 18 11.65 -0.22 7.40
N VAL A 19 11.46 1.01 7.91
CA VAL A 19 10.19 1.43 8.51
C VAL A 19 9.06 1.45 7.48
N ILE A 20 9.29 1.97 6.27
CA ILE A 20 8.29 1.98 5.19
C ILE A 20 7.91 0.54 4.82
N ALA A 21 8.89 -0.35 4.64
CA ALA A 21 8.64 -1.76 4.33
C ALA A 21 7.86 -2.48 5.45
N ALA A 22 8.24 -2.27 6.71
CA ALA A 22 7.52 -2.83 7.84
C ALA A 22 6.07 -2.30 7.94
N SER A 23 5.87 -1.01 7.68
CA SER A 23 4.55 -0.38 7.68
C SER A 23 3.65 -0.95 6.58
N LEU A 24 4.20 -1.23 5.40
CA LEU A 24 3.49 -1.92 4.30
C LEU A 24 3.04 -3.32 4.70
N VAL A 25 3.91 -4.12 5.34
CA VAL A 25 3.55 -5.46 5.80
C VAL A 25 2.43 -5.40 6.84
N ILE A 26 2.52 -4.46 7.79
CA ILE A 26 1.48 -4.23 8.79
C ILE A 26 0.17 -3.83 8.12
N LEU A 27 0.20 -2.96 7.12
CA LEU A 27 -0.99 -2.54 6.37
C LEU A 27 -1.65 -3.73 5.65
N ILE A 28 -0.86 -4.60 5.03
CA ILE A 28 -1.35 -5.82 4.36
C ILE A 28 -2.01 -6.78 5.37
N ILE A 29 -1.37 -7.00 6.52
CA ILE A 29 -1.93 -7.88 7.55
C ILE A 29 -3.26 -7.33 8.08
N ASN A 30 -3.32 -6.03 8.39
CA ASN A 30 -4.56 -5.37 8.80
C ASN A 30 -5.64 -5.47 7.72
N TYR A 31 -5.26 -5.37 6.44
CA TYR A 31 -6.18 -5.53 5.33
C TYR A 31 -6.76 -6.94 5.28
N ILE A 32 -5.93 -7.98 5.37
CA ILE A 32 -6.40 -9.38 5.30
C ILE A 32 -7.38 -9.69 6.43
N ASP A 33 -7.09 -9.23 7.64
CA ASP A 33 -7.93 -9.47 8.83
C ASP A 33 -9.32 -8.83 8.68
N THR A 34 -9.35 -7.58 8.25
CA THR A 34 -10.60 -6.81 8.07
C THR A 34 -11.34 -7.10 6.76
N PHE A 35 -10.68 -7.70 5.76
CA PHE A 35 -11.26 -7.98 4.45
C PHE A 35 -12.47 -8.93 4.54
N SER A 36 -12.44 -9.89 5.47
CA SER A 36 -13.55 -10.82 5.67
C SER A 36 -14.84 -10.08 6.04
N GLU A 37 -14.76 -9.16 7.00
CA GLU A 37 -15.92 -8.37 7.44
C GLU A 37 -16.35 -7.35 6.38
N GLU A 38 -15.40 -6.74 5.69
CA GLU A 38 -15.69 -5.80 4.60
C GLU A 38 -16.45 -6.47 3.46
N TYR A 39 -16.06 -7.68 3.08
CA TYR A 39 -16.75 -8.44 2.04
C TYR A 39 -18.22 -8.66 2.38
N GLU A 40 -18.51 -8.97 3.65
CA GLU A 40 -19.89 -9.19 4.06
C GLU A 40 -20.70 -7.90 4.20
N LEU A 41 -20.11 -6.84 4.75
CA LEU A 41 -20.82 -5.61 5.12
C LEU A 41 -20.84 -4.57 4.00
N ILE A 42 -19.76 -4.44 3.25
CA ILE A 42 -19.58 -3.37 2.26
C ILE A 42 -19.78 -3.91 0.84
N TRP A 43 -19.20 -5.07 0.51
CA TRP A 43 -19.30 -5.60 -0.85
C TRP A 43 -20.70 -6.07 -1.20
N LYS A 44 -21.42 -6.70 -0.27
CA LYS A 44 -22.86 -7.07 -0.44
C LYS A 44 -23.83 -5.89 -0.32
N SER A 45 -23.38 -4.76 0.23
CA SER A 45 -24.22 -3.56 0.36
C SER A 45 -24.39 -2.82 -0.96
N LYS A 46 -25.54 -2.14 -1.11
CA LYS A 46 -25.87 -1.34 -2.29
C LYS A 46 -24.82 -0.25 -2.51
N TRP A 47 -24.54 0.05 -3.78
CA TRP A 47 -23.64 1.14 -4.15
C TRP A 47 -24.16 2.47 -3.60
N GLY A 48 -23.38 3.07 -2.69
CA GLY A 48 -23.70 4.35 -2.04
C GLY A 48 -22.43 5.12 -1.73
N ALA A 49 -22.57 6.40 -1.41
CA ALA A 49 -21.43 7.30 -1.17
C ALA A 49 -20.47 6.77 -0.10
N ALA A 50 -20.98 6.13 0.95
CA ALA A 50 -20.16 5.53 2.01
C ALA A 50 -19.26 4.40 1.49
N LYS A 51 -19.78 3.50 0.63
CA LYS A 51 -19.00 2.42 0.01
C LYS A 51 -17.90 2.97 -0.88
N VAL A 52 -18.20 4.01 -1.65
CA VAL A 52 -17.24 4.67 -2.52
C VAL A 52 -16.13 5.34 -1.71
N LEU A 53 -16.48 6.18 -0.73
CA LEU A 53 -15.51 6.83 0.16
C LEU A 53 -14.62 5.82 0.88
N PHE A 54 -15.19 4.73 1.36
CA PHE A 54 -14.47 3.67 2.06
C PHE A 54 -13.44 2.98 1.15
N LEU A 55 -13.84 2.62 -0.07
CA LEU A 55 -12.93 2.02 -1.05
C LEU A 55 -11.83 3.02 -1.42
N PHE A 56 -12.17 4.29 -1.71
CA PHE A 56 -11.16 5.31 -2.02
C PHE A 56 -10.17 5.52 -0.89
N SER A 57 -10.61 5.67 0.36
CA SER A 57 -9.71 5.86 1.49
C SER A 57 -8.74 4.70 1.65
N ARG A 58 -9.20 3.47 1.38
CA ARG A 58 -8.39 2.25 1.49
C ARG A 58 -7.39 2.12 0.34
N TYR A 59 -7.83 2.24 -0.91
CA TYR A 59 -6.95 2.10 -2.08
C TYR A 59 -5.97 3.26 -2.26
N ILE A 60 -6.33 4.48 -1.83
CA ILE A 60 -5.42 5.63 -1.83
C ILE A 60 -4.27 5.40 -0.86
N ALA A 61 -4.52 4.88 0.34
CA ALA A 61 -3.47 4.59 1.32
C ALA A 61 -2.45 3.57 0.80
N PHE A 62 -2.91 2.53 0.09
CA PHE A 62 -2.03 1.59 -0.60
C PHE A 62 -1.23 2.27 -1.72
N ALA A 63 -1.88 3.10 -2.54
CA ALA A 63 -1.21 3.82 -3.63
C ALA A 63 -0.13 4.80 -3.10
N GLU A 64 -0.42 5.51 -2.00
CA GLU A 64 0.50 6.45 -1.36
C GLU A 64 1.74 5.74 -0.80
N MET A 65 1.56 4.63 -0.08
CA MET A 65 2.71 3.86 0.43
C MET A 65 3.55 3.27 -0.71
N LEU A 66 2.92 2.77 -1.78
CA LEU A 66 3.63 2.23 -2.94
C LEU A 66 4.41 3.33 -3.67
N LEU A 67 3.81 4.50 -3.89
CA LEU A 67 4.47 5.65 -4.49
C LEU A 67 5.68 6.09 -3.65
N THR A 68 5.52 6.18 -2.33
CA THR A 68 6.59 6.55 -1.40
C THR A 68 7.73 5.53 -1.44
N MET A 69 7.41 4.24 -1.49
CA MET A 69 8.41 3.18 -1.60
C MET A 69 9.15 3.22 -2.96
N CYS A 70 8.45 3.50 -4.06
CA CYS A 70 9.06 3.64 -5.38
C CYS A 70 10.01 4.85 -5.44
N LEU A 71 9.58 6.01 -4.93
CA LEU A 71 10.40 7.23 -4.94
C LEU A 71 11.62 7.15 -4.02
N TYR A 72 11.58 6.32 -2.98
CA TYR A 72 12.70 6.17 -2.04
C TYR A 72 13.75 5.14 -2.49
N ASN A 73 13.40 4.26 -3.43
CA ASN A 73 14.26 3.17 -3.90
C ASN A 73 14.78 3.44 -5.33
N ASP A 74 15.44 4.57 -5.57
CA ASP A 74 16.09 4.89 -6.85
C ASP A 74 17.34 4.03 -7.17
N ALA A 75 17.56 2.89 -6.49
CA ALA A 75 18.60 1.93 -6.86
C ALA A 75 18.22 0.48 -6.49
N GLU A 76 18.04 -0.33 -7.53
CA GLU A 76 18.22 -1.80 -7.59
C GLU A 76 17.15 -2.79 -7.13
N MET A 77 16.00 -2.43 -6.55
CA MET A 77 14.98 -3.44 -6.19
C MET A 77 13.77 -3.46 -7.13
N GLN A 78 14.03 -3.75 -8.41
CA GLN A 78 13.07 -3.75 -9.53
C GLN A 78 12.07 -4.94 -9.53
N TYR A 79 12.15 -5.95 -8.66
CA TYR A 79 11.47 -7.24 -8.94
C TYR A 79 10.43 -7.81 -7.96
N ASP A 80 10.26 -7.27 -6.75
CA ASP A 80 9.30 -7.90 -5.78
C ASP A 80 8.12 -7.01 -5.37
N VAL A 81 8.25 -5.67 -5.49
CA VAL A 81 7.19 -4.71 -5.12
C VAL A 81 6.12 -4.57 -6.21
N GLY A 82 6.43 -4.95 -7.45
CA GLY A 82 5.50 -4.92 -8.57
C GLY A 82 4.39 -5.96 -8.47
N ILE A 83 4.66 -7.10 -7.81
CA ILE A 83 3.73 -8.23 -7.71
C ILE A 83 2.53 -7.88 -6.80
N PRO A 84 2.70 -7.30 -5.60
CA PRO A 84 1.60 -6.76 -4.81
C PRO A 84 0.79 -5.72 -5.57
N CYS A 85 1.45 -4.79 -6.26
CA CYS A 85 0.77 -3.70 -6.99
C CYS A 85 -0.09 -4.25 -8.14
N PHE A 86 0.44 -5.18 -8.94
CA PHE A 86 -0.29 -5.83 -10.02
C PHE A 86 -1.46 -6.65 -9.48
N LEU A 87 -1.25 -7.42 -8.40
CA LEU A 87 -2.31 -8.18 -7.76
C LEU A 87 -3.39 -7.28 -7.16
N CYS A 88 -3.04 -6.16 -6.51
CA CYS A 88 -4.00 -5.21 -5.96
C CYS A 88 -4.84 -4.54 -7.06
N VAL A 89 -4.22 -4.14 -8.17
CA VAL A 89 -4.93 -3.58 -9.33
C VAL A 89 -5.82 -4.62 -10.00
N GLN A 90 -5.33 -5.86 -10.14
CA GLN A 90 -6.13 -6.94 -10.70
C GLN A 90 -7.28 -7.35 -9.79
N LEU A 91 -7.07 -7.41 -8.47
CA LEU A 91 -8.11 -7.67 -7.48
C LEU A 91 -9.14 -6.53 -7.48
N PHE A 92 -8.70 -5.28 -7.56
CA PHE A 92 -9.61 -4.15 -7.69
C PHE A 92 -10.47 -4.26 -8.94
N ASN A 93 -9.87 -4.52 -10.11
CA ASN A 93 -10.61 -4.72 -11.36
C ASN A 93 -11.54 -5.94 -11.29
N TYR A 94 -11.09 -7.07 -10.75
CA TYR A 94 -11.92 -8.27 -10.61
C TYR A 94 -13.14 -8.01 -9.72
N LEU A 95 -12.92 -7.35 -8.58
CA LEU A 95 -13.98 -7.07 -7.63
C LEU A 95 -14.93 -5.96 -8.14
N PHE A 96 -14.43 -5.01 -8.93
CA PHE A 96 -15.24 -3.98 -9.58
C PHE A 96 -16.11 -4.55 -10.72
N PHE A 97 -15.58 -5.48 -11.52
CA PHE A 97 -16.33 -6.11 -12.61
C PHE A 97 -17.25 -7.25 -12.16
N SER A 98 -16.99 -7.94 -11.04
CA SER A 98 -17.88 -9.00 -10.52
C SER A 98 -19.13 -8.49 -9.81
N SER A 99 -19.21 -7.19 -9.54
CA SER A 99 -20.33 -6.54 -8.86
C SER A 99 -21.32 -5.84 -9.82
N TRP A 100 -21.22 -6.12 -11.12
CA TRP A 100 -22.15 -5.77 -12.20
C TRP A 100 -22.80 -7.01 -12.82
#